data_AF-A0A316I992-F1
#
_entry.id   AF-A0A316I992-F1
#
_cell.length_a   1.000
_cell.length_b   1.000
_cell.length_c   1.000
_cell.angle_alpha   90.00
_cell.angle_beta   90.00
_cell.angle_gamma   90.00
#
_symmetry.space_group_name_H-M   'P 1'
#
loop_
_entity.id
_entity.type
_entity.pdbx_description
1 polymer ?
#
loop_
_entity_poly.entity_id
_entity_poly.type
_entity_poly.pdbx_seq_one_letter_code
_entity_poly.pdbx_strand_id
1 'polypeptide(L)'
;MPAGRVSERIGGAITALGIAAGMLSVRHTAGHVADKAYKGLEVPQGAGHVRYHMVREAVITTTALSTVVIGVAAGPGRDRAMWRAMATIGVGYSAAMWSARPISGTWAPNRKALVVHAVSTAGLCIGVWLLRPARR
;
A
#
# COMPACT_ATOMS: atom_id res chain seq x y z
N MET A 1 3.54 25.16 19.71
CA MET A 1 3.92 24.87 18.30
C MET A 1 2.72 25.17 17.41
N PRO A 2 2.88 25.75 16.21
CA PRO A 2 1.74 25.98 15.32
C PRO A 2 1.10 24.64 14.95
N ALA A 3 -0.23 24.54 15.03
CA ALA A 3 -1.00 23.31 14.87
C ALA A 3 -0.64 22.50 13.60
N GLY A 4 -0.24 23.18 12.52
CA GLY A 4 0.22 22.55 11.28
C GLY A 4 1.46 21.66 11.43
N ARG A 5 2.41 21.99 12.33
CA ARG A 5 3.62 21.16 12.54
C ARG A 5 3.32 19.87 13.30
N VAL A 6 2.30 19.87 14.15
CA VAL A 6 1.89 18.68 14.90
C VAL A 6 1.18 17.69 13.98
N SER A 7 0.23 18.19 13.15
CA SER A 7 -0.44 17.36 12.14
C SER A 7 0.54 16.76 11.15
N GLU A 8 1.55 17.52 10.70
CA GLU A 8 2.56 17.04 9.76
C GLU A 8 3.38 15.87 10.35
N ARG A 9 3.84 16.00 11.59
CA ARG A 9 4.62 14.93 12.24
C ARG A 9 3.79 13.68 12.50
N ILE A 10 2.58 13.84 13.02
CA ILE A 10 1.68 12.73 13.31
C ILE A 10 1.26 12.03 12.01
N GLY A 11 0.85 12.80 11.00
CA GLY A 11 0.49 12.28 9.69
C GLY A 11 1.64 11.54 9.03
N GLY A 12 2.85 12.11 9.07
CA GLY A 12 4.06 11.49 8.54
C GLY A 12 4.38 10.17 9.23
N ALA A 13 4.34 10.13 10.56
CA ALA A 13 4.58 8.91 11.34
C ALA A 13 3.54 7.81 11.05
N ILE A 14 2.25 8.17 11.02
CA ILE A 14 1.16 7.23 10.72
C ILE A 14 1.28 6.69 9.29
N THR A 15 1.59 7.55 8.31
CA THR A 15 1.84 7.12 6.93
C THR A 15 3.04 6.20 6.84
N ALA A 16 4.15 6.52 7.53
CA ALA A 16 5.34 5.68 7.54
C ALA A 16 5.06 4.28 8.11
N LEU A 17 4.28 4.19 9.20
CA LEU A 17 3.84 2.90 9.76
C LEU A 17 2.98 2.12 8.76
N GLY A 18 2.05 2.79 8.06
CA GLY A 18 1.22 2.17 7.03
C GLY A 18 2.04 1.62 5.85
N ILE A 19 3.07 2.38 5.42
CA ILE A 19 4.02 1.97 4.38
C ILE A 19 4.84 0.77 4.85
N ALA A 20 5.39 0.82 6.07
CA ALA A 20 6.19 -0.26 6.63
C ALA A 20 5.39 -1.57 6.70
N ALA A 21 4.13 -1.51 7.14
CA ALA A 21 3.23 -2.65 7.10
C ALA A 21 3.00 -3.16 5.66
N GLY A 22 2.73 -2.28 4.71
CA GLY A 22 2.55 -2.64 3.29
C GLY A 22 3.78 -3.33 2.68
N MET A 23 4.98 -2.87 3.04
CA MET A 23 6.24 -3.47 2.58
C MET A 23 6.46 -4.90 3.09
N LEU A 24 5.87 -5.28 4.22
CA LEU A 24 5.85 -6.69 4.65
C LEU A 24 5.06 -7.56 3.67
N SER A 25 3.94 -7.04 3.15
CA SER A 25 3.15 -7.72 2.12
C SER A 25 3.94 -7.86 0.82
N VAL A 26 4.59 -6.78 0.36
CA VAL A 26 5.47 -6.82 -0.83
C VAL A 26 6.57 -7.86 -0.70
N ARG A 27 7.29 -7.87 0.43
CA ARG A 27 8.36 -8.83 0.69
C ARG A 27 7.83 -10.26 0.63
N HIS A 28 6.67 -10.50 1.23
CA HIS A 28 6.03 -11.82 1.22
C HIS A 28 5.63 -12.23 -0.20
N THR A 29 4.95 -11.37 -0.96
CA THR A 29 4.57 -11.64 -2.36
C THR A 29 5.79 -11.91 -3.24
N ALA A 30 6.83 -11.08 -3.14
CA ALA A 30 8.08 -11.26 -3.88
C ALA A 30 8.78 -12.59 -3.53
N GLY A 31 8.73 -13.01 -2.27
CA GLY A 31 9.28 -14.30 -1.82
C GLY A 31 8.63 -15.51 -2.50
N HIS A 32 7.34 -15.42 -2.87
CA HIS A 32 6.62 -16.53 -3.52
C HIS A 32 6.87 -16.63 -5.03
N VAL A 33 7.45 -15.62 -5.66
CA VAL A 33 7.70 -15.63 -7.12
C VAL A 33 8.56 -16.84 -7.52
N ALA A 34 9.56 -17.18 -6.69
CA ALA A 34 10.44 -18.32 -6.91
C ALA A 34 9.93 -19.63 -6.27
N ASP A 35 8.87 -19.56 -5.46
CA ASP A 35 8.36 -20.73 -4.75
C ASP A 35 7.71 -21.72 -5.73
N LYS A 36 8.09 -22.99 -5.60
CA LYS A 36 7.55 -24.09 -6.40
C LYS A 36 6.17 -24.53 -5.89
N ALA A 37 5.82 -24.25 -4.63
CA ALA A 37 4.51 -24.51 -4.06
C ALA A 37 3.41 -23.58 -4.62
N TYR A 38 3.79 -22.41 -5.15
CA TYR A 38 2.89 -21.44 -5.78
C TYR A 38 2.79 -21.61 -7.30
N LYS A 39 3.05 -22.81 -7.81
CA LYS A 39 2.70 -23.16 -9.20
C LYS A 39 1.17 -23.24 -9.26
N GLY A 40 0.56 -22.37 -10.06
CA GLY A 40 -0.89 -22.40 -10.32
C GLY A 40 -1.36 -23.79 -10.78
N LEU A 41 -2.68 -24.01 -10.69
CA LEU A 41 -3.39 -25.22 -11.15
C LEU A 41 -2.76 -25.76 -12.46
N GLU A 42 -2.78 -27.10 -12.64
CA GLU A 42 -2.22 -27.86 -13.77
C GLU A 42 -2.86 -27.55 -15.14
N VAL A 43 -3.26 -26.30 -15.39
CA VAL A 43 -3.57 -25.79 -16.71
C VAL A 43 -2.27 -25.38 -17.42
N PRO A 44 -2.14 -25.62 -18.74
CA PRO A 44 -0.90 -25.44 -19.52
C PRO A 44 -0.18 -24.08 -19.40
N GLN A 45 -0.84 -23.05 -18.84
CA GLN A 45 -0.29 -21.71 -18.65
C GLN A 45 -0.45 -21.16 -17.21
N GLY A 46 -1.04 -21.92 -16.29
CA GLY A 46 -1.46 -21.42 -14.97
C GLY A 46 -0.29 -20.98 -14.09
N ALA A 47 0.78 -21.79 -14.02
CA ALA A 47 1.93 -21.49 -13.17
C ALA A 47 2.73 -20.25 -13.65
N GLY A 48 2.89 -20.08 -14.96
CA GLY A 48 3.54 -18.89 -15.53
C GLY A 48 2.71 -17.62 -15.29
N HIS A 49 1.39 -17.72 -15.45
CA HIS A 49 0.47 -16.61 -15.25
C HIS A 49 0.46 -16.11 -13.80
N VAL A 50 0.37 -17.01 -12.81
CA VAL A 50 0.41 -16.64 -11.38
C VAL A 50 1.70 -15.90 -11.04
N ARG A 51 2.86 -16.40 -11.47
CA ARG A 51 4.16 -15.76 -11.22
C ARG A 51 4.27 -14.38 -11.87
N TYR A 52 3.79 -14.26 -13.11
CA TYR A 52 3.71 -12.97 -13.79
C TYR A 52 2.88 -11.97 -12.98
N HIS A 53 1.71 -12.37 -12.50
CA HIS A 53 0.85 -11.52 -11.69
C HIS A 53 1.48 -11.15 -10.34
N MET A 54 2.19 -12.06 -9.67
CA MET A 54 2.91 -11.77 -8.42
C MET A 54 4.04 -10.75 -8.62
N VAL A 55 4.85 -10.89 -9.68
CA VAL A 55 5.90 -9.91 -10.00
C VAL A 55 5.29 -8.55 -10.30
N ARG A 56 4.24 -8.53 -11.12
CA ARG A 56 3.52 -7.30 -11.47
C ARG A 56 2.96 -6.61 -10.21
N GLU A 57 2.36 -7.37 -9.31
CA GLU A 57 1.81 -6.86 -8.04
C GLU A 57 2.90 -6.28 -7.14
N ALA A 58 4.05 -6.97 -7.01
CA ALA A 58 5.18 -6.48 -6.24
C ALA A 58 5.70 -5.14 -6.79
N VAL A 59 5.91 -5.04 -8.11
CA VAL A 59 6.40 -3.80 -8.76
C VAL A 59 5.41 -2.66 -8.61
N ILE A 60 4.13 -2.88 -8.90
CA ILE A 60 3.08 -1.85 -8.78
C ILE A 60 2.98 -1.38 -7.33
N THR A 61 2.97 -2.31 -6.37
CA THR A 61 2.86 -1.97 -4.96
C THR A 61 4.07 -1.17 -4.47
N THR A 62 5.30 -1.61 -4.80
CA THR A 62 6.51 -0.87 -4.46
C THR A 62 6.48 0.54 -5.04
N THR A 63 6.03 0.69 -6.29
CA THR A 63 5.93 2.00 -6.94
C THR A 63 4.89 2.89 -6.27
N ALA A 64 3.72 2.34 -5.94
CA ALA A 64 2.67 3.04 -5.20
C ALA A 64 3.17 3.55 -3.84
N LEU A 65 3.77 2.66 -3.03
CA LEU A 65 4.29 3.03 -1.71
C LEU A 65 5.44 4.04 -1.82
N SER A 66 6.36 3.87 -2.78
CA SER A 66 7.46 4.82 -3.02
C SER A 66 6.95 6.22 -3.40
N THR A 67 5.85 6.30 -4.15
CA THR A 67 5.24 7.59 -4.50
C THR A 67 4.69 8.30 -3.26
N VAL A 68 4.09 7.54 -2.33
CA VAL A 68 3.66 8.09 -1.03
C VAL A 68 4.87 8.52 -0.19
N VAL A 69 5.98 7.75 -0.19
CA VAL A 69 7.23 8.14 0.49
C VAL A 69 7.75 9.48 -0.03
N ILE A 70 7.83 9.66 -1.36
CA ILE A 70 8.24 10.94 -1.97
C ILE A 70 7.33 12.07 -1.50
N GLY A 71 6.02 11.80 -1.48
CA GLY A 71 5.00 12.72 -0.98
C GLY A 71 5.20 13.16 0.47
N VAL A 72 5.53 12.22 1.36
CA VAL A 72 5.86 12.48 2.76
C VAL A 72 7.19 13.24 2.89
N ALA A 73 8.20 12.86 2.10
CA ALA A 73 9.54 13.44 2.16
C ALA A 73 9.59 14.92 1.75
N ALA A 74 8.68 15.39 0.89
CA ALA A 74 8.57 16.81 0.59
C ALA A 74 8.06 17.66 1.77
N GLY A 75 7.51 17.02 2.81
CA GLY A 75 7.05 17.66 4.03
C GLY A 75 6.06 18.81 3.79
N PRO A 76 6.20 19.94 4.51
CA PRO A 76 5.33 21.11 4.35
C PRO A 76 5.36 21.78 2.96
N GLY A 77 6.36 21.47 2.12
CA GLY A 77 6.49 22.01 0.77
C GLY A 77 5.56 21.37 -0.25
N ARG A 78 4.88 20.27 0.12
CA ARG A 78 3.92 19.57 -0.73
C ARG A 78 2.75 20.43 -1.14
N ASP A 79 2.47 20.46 -2.43
CA ASP A 79 1.30 21.14 -2.98
C ASP A 79 0.04 20.24 -2.96
N ARG A 80 -1.09 20.81 -3.41
CA ARG A 80 -2.37 20.08 -3.48
C ARG A 80 -2.34 18.97 -4.53
N ALA A 81 -1.58 19.11 -5.62
CA ALA A 81 -1.54 18.13 -6.69
C ALA A 81 -0.84 16.86 -6.20
N MET A 82 0.31 17.00 -5.54
CA MET A 82 1.05 15.90 -4.96
C MET A 82 0.27 15.25 -3.81
N TRP A 83 -0.39 16.02 -2.94
CA TRP A 83 -1.29 15.44 -1.93
C TRP A 83 -2.42 14.61 -2.56
N ARG A 84 -3.06 15.11 -3.64
CA ARG A 84 -4.09 14.35 -4.35
C ARG A 84 -3.53 13.06 -4.94
N ALA A 85 -2.35 13.10 -5.55
CA ALA A 85 -1.68 11.90 -6.07
C ALA A 85 -1.45 10.87 -4.95
N MET A 86 -0.93 11.29 -3.79
CA MET A 86 -0.77 10.41 -2.63
C MET A 86 -2.11 9.81 -2.17
N ALA A 87 -3.16 10.63 -2.09
CA ALA A 87 -4.48 10.18 -1.66
C ALA A 87 -5.08 9.17 -2.65
N THR A 88 -5.01 9.45 -3.96
CA THR A 88 -5.46 8.53 -5.01
C THR A 88 -4.72 7.20 -4.95
N ILE A 89 -3.39 7.25 -4.80
CA ILE A 89 -2.57 6.04 -4.71
C ILE A 89 -2.88 5.26 -3.43
N GLY A 90 -2.99 5.92 -2.28
CA GLY A 90 -3.32 5.29 -1.00
C GLY A 90 -4.69 4.61 -1.02
N VAL A 91 -5.69 5.26 -1.62
CA VAL A 91 -7.04 4.69 -1.81
C VAL A 91 -7.01 3.53 -2.79
N GLY A 92 -6.36 3.68 -3.95
CA GLY A 92 -6.27 2.61 -4.95
C GLY A 92 -5.55 1.36 -4.43
N TYR A 93 -4.43 1.54 -3.72
CA TYR A 93 -3.73 0.45 -3.06
C TYR A 93 -4.58 -0.23 -1.99
N SER A 94 -5.29 0.55 -1.17
CA SER A 94 -6.21 0.00 -0.17
C SER A 94 -7.33 -0.78 -0.84
N ALA A 95 -7.98 -0.22 -1.87
CA ALA A 95 -9.03 -0.89 -2.61
C ALA A 95 -8.55 -2.23 -3.20
N ALA A 96 -7.33 -2.30 -3.73
CA ALA A 96 -6.76 -3.55 -4.22
C ALA A 96 -6.63 -4.62 -3.12
N MET A 97 -6.25 -4.26 -1.88
CA MET A 97 -6.16 -5.23 -0.77
C MET A 97 -7.52 -5.78 -0.34
N TRP A 98 -8.59 -4.99 -0.45
CA TRP A 98 -9.92 -5.36 0.04
C TRP A 98 -10.87 -5.87 -1.06
N SER A 99 -10.48 -5.77 -2.34
CA SER A 99 -11.33 -6.18 -3.47
C SER A 99 -11.45 -7.70 -3.63
N ALA A 100 -10.51 -8.48 -3.09
CA ALA A 100 -10.55 -9.94 -3.17
C ALA A 100 -11.85 -10.54 -2.58
N ARG A 101 -12.34 -10.04 -1.44
CA ARG A 101 -13.59 -10.58 -0.85
C ARG A 101 -14.80 -10.36 -1.77
N PRO A 102 -15.14 -9.13 -2.21
CA PRO A 102 -16.32 -8.93 -3.06
C PRO A 102 -16.17 -9.57 -4.45
N ILE A 103 -14.95 -9.72 -4.97
CA ILE A 103 -14.73 -10.26 -6.33
C ILE A 103 -14.66 -11.80 -6.35
N SER A 104 -13.93 -12.41 -5.41
CA SER A 104 -13.65 -13.85 -5.41
C SER A 104 -14.10 -14.58 -4.15
N GLY A 105 -14.74 -13.89 -3.19
CA GLY A 105 -15.12 -14.45 -1.89
C GLY A 105 -13.92 -14.73 -0.98
N THR A 106 -12.70 -14.37 -1.38
CA THR A 106 -11.47 -14.74 -0.68
C THR A 106 -11.00 -13.64 0.25
N TRP A 107 -10.61 -14.03 1.46
CA TRP A 107 -10.03 -13.14 2.47
C TRP A 107 -8.52 -13.28 2.56
N ALA A 108 -7.89 -12.41 3.35
CA ALA A 108 -6.50 -12.59 3.74
C ALA A 108 -6.28 -14.00 4.29
N PRO A 109 -5.16 -14.67 3.95
CA PRO A 109 -4.98 -16.10 4.19
C PRO A 109 -4.86 -16.47 5.68
N ASN A 110 -4.60 -15.48 6.54
CA ASN A 110 -4.55 -15.65 7.98
C ASN A 110 -4.74 -14.30 8.71
N ARG A 111 -4.90 -14.36 10.04
CA ARG A 111 -5.08 -13.16 10.87
C ARG A 111 -3.90 -12.18 10.80
N LYS A 112 -2.67 -12.66 10.67
CA LYS A 112 -1.48 -11.80 10.58
C LYS A 112 -1.52 -10.94 9.31
N ALA A 113 -1.83 -11.56 8.16
CA ALA A 113 -2.01 -10.84 6.90
C ALA A 113 -3.15 -9.82 6.96
N LEU A 114 -4.28 -10.20 7.59
CA LEU A 114 -5.40 -9.27 7.78
C LEU A 114 -4.99 -8.04 8.60
N VAL A 115 -4.24 -8.23 9.69
CA VAL A 115 -3.72 -7.11 10.50
C VAL A 115 -2.78 -6.23 9.68
N VAL A 116 -1.89 -6.81 8.88
CA VAL A 116 -1.01 -6.05 7.98
C VAL A 116 -1.82 -5.19 7.01
N HIS A 117 -2.86 -5.74 6.38
CA HIS A 117 -3.73 -4.99 5.47
C HIS A 117 -4.45 -3.85 6.21
N ALA A 118 -4.98 -4.12 7.40
CA ALA A 118 -5.67 -3.12 8.21
C ALA A 118 -4.75 -1.97 8.63
N VAL A 119 -3.56 -2.28 9.16
CA VAL A 119 -2.56 -1.28 9.56
C VAL A 119 -2.09 -0.48 8.36
N SER A 120 -1.81 -1.12 7.23
CA SER A 120 -1.37 -0.45 6.02
C SER A 120 -2.44 0.50 5.48
N THR A 121 -3.69 0.02 5.39
CA THR A 121 -4.85 0.81 4.95
C THR A 121 -5.09 2.00 5.87
N ALA A 122 -5.15 1.78 7.19
CA ALA A 122 -5.38 2.84 8.15
C ALA A 122 -4.24 3.87 8.12
N GLY A 123 -2.98 3.43 8.09
CA GLY A 123 -1.82 4.31 8.06
C GLY A 123 -1.77 5.17 6.79
N LEU A 124 -2.06 4.58 5.63
CA LEU A 124 -2.10 5.32 4.37
C LEU A 124 -3.29 6.29 4.33
N CYS A 125 -4.51 5.84 4.63
CA CYS A 125 -5.69 6.70 4.56
C CYS A 125 -5.66 7.84 5.60
N ILE A 126 -5.44 7.51 6.87
CA ILE A 126 -5.46 8.49 7.96
C ILE A 126 -4.23 9.40 7.87
N GLY A 127 -3.05 8.81 7.69
CA GLY A 127 -1.82 9.58 7.63
C GLY A 127 -1.79 10.54 6.43
N VAL A 128 -2.14 10.08 5.22
CA VAL A 128 -2.19 10.96 4.04
C VAL A 128 -3.25 12.05 4.20
N TRP A 129 -4.39 11.75 4.83
CA TRP A 129 -5.41 12.76 5.12
C TRP A 129 -4.91 13.86 6.06
N LEU A 130 -4.22 13.48 7.15
CA LEU A 130 -3.62 14.42 8.11
C LEU A 130 -2.53 15.30 7.50
N LEU A 131 -1.92 14.81 6.43
CA LEU A 131 -0.89 15.49 5.68
C LEU A 131 -1.42 16.41 4.56
N ARG A 132 -2.72 16.73 4.59
CA ARG A 132 -3.33 17.66 3.62
C ARG A 132 -2.73 19.07 3.76
N PRO A 133 -2.30 19.71 2.66
CA PRO A 133 -1.85 21.10 2.69
C PRO A 133 -2.93 22.03 3.23
N ALA A 134 -2.55 22.96 4.10
CA ALA A 134 -3.44 24.04 4.53
C ALA A 134 -3.94 24.83 3.31
N ARG A 135 -5.17 25.38 3.39
CA ARG A 135 -5.68 26.25 2.33
C ARG A 135 -4.78 27.50 2.31
N ARG A 136 -3.88 27.59 1.31
CA ARG A 136 -3.44 28.89 0.80
C ARG A 136 -4.64 29.62 0.22
#